data_AF-A0A2S6TL49-F1
#
_entry.id   AF-A0A2S6TL49-F1
#
_cell.length_a   1.000
_cell.length_b   1.000
_cell.length_c   1.000
_cell.angle_alpha   90.00
_cell.angle_beta   90.00
_cell.angle_gamma   90.00
#
_symmetry.space_group_name_H-M   'P 1'
#
loop_
_entity.id
_entity.type
_entity.pdbx_description
1 polymer ?
#
loop_
_entity_poly.entity_id
_entity_poly.type
_entity_poly.pdbx_seq_one_letter_code
_entity_poly.pdbx_strand_id
1 'polypeptide(L)'
;MQLRIFNRRREEIRKQAGEIPPGKLTANNSIILGMAAKYVRYFLATSAAAVLIIWYLLGQVEPGGQAHETLSSSATIVSFGVVALAVIFSLFKGAEWCESRAVALDDRDDPTDPDFPPRPPVRRYMERAIFMIQLGYRLVVFAGICIVVGIVYIFKGLFAM
;
A
#
# COMPACT_ATOMS: atom_id res chain seq x y z
N MET A 1 9.47 2.80 26.84
CA MET A 1 10.07 3.62 25.74
C MET A 1 9.23 3.60 24.46
N GLN A 2 8.66 2.46 24.04
CA GLN A 2 7.80 2.36 22.84
C GLN A 2 6.54 3.24 22.88
N LEU A 3 5.87 3.37 24.03
CA LEU A 3 4.67 4.23 24.16
C LEU A 3 4.92 5.73 23.89
N ARG A 4 6.10 6.25 24.21
CA ARG A 4 6.46 7.65 23.89
C ARG A 4 6.60 7.89 22.39
N ILE A 5 7.09 6.89 21.64
CA ILE A 5 7.28 6.99 20.19
C ILE A 5 5.94 6.93 19.46
N PHE A 6 5.03 6.06 19.90
CA PHE A 6 3.67 6.01 19.37
C PHE A 6 2.89 7.30 19.64
N ASN A 7 3.00 7.86 20.84
CA ASN A 7 2.35 9.12 21.18
C ASN A 7 2.91 10.29 20.36
N ARG A 8 4.23 10.35 20.15
CA ARG A 8 4.87 11.39 19.32
C ARG A 8 4.44 11.32 17.85
N ARG A 9 4.40 10.13 17.24
CA ARG A 9 3.89 9.97 15.87
C ARG A 9 2.40 10.31 15.75
N ARG A 10 1.61 9.99 16.78
CA ARG A 10 0.18 10.32 16.81
C ARG A 10 -0.05 11.82 16.91
N GLU A 11 0.78 12.53 17.67
CA GLU A 11 0.78 13.99 17.74
C GLU A 11 1.21 14.63 16.42
N GLU A 12 2.22 14.07 15.74
CA GLU A 12 2.63 14.50 14.39
C GLU A 12 1.49 14.32 13.37
N ILE A 13 0.81 13.18 13.36
CA ILE A 13 -0.37 12.94 12.52
C ILE A 13 -1.50 13.93 12.86
N ARG A 14 -1.71 14.21 14.15
CA ARG A 14 -2.74 15.14 14.63
C ARG A 14 -2.44 16.61 14.30
N LYS A 15 -1.16 16.97 14.18
CA LYS A 15 -0.71 18.27 13.66
C LYS A 15 -0.90 18.35 12.15
N GLN A 16 -0.44 17.34 11.40
CA GLN A 16 -0.65 17.26 9.94
C GLN A 16 -2.13 17.28 9.55
N ALA A 17 -3.00 16.60 10.31
CA ALA A 17 -4.46 16.61 10.08
C ALA A 17 -5.13 17.96 10.41
N GLY A 18 -4.46 18.84 11.16
CA GLY A 18 -4.93 20.21 11.42
C GLY A 18 -4.39 21.23 10.41
N GLU A 19 -3.23 20.97 9.82
CA GLU A 19 -2.56 21.87 8.86
C GLU A 19 -2.97 21.60 7.41
N ILE A 20 -3.26 20.34 7.04
CA ILE A 20 -3.62 20.00 5.66
C ILE A 20 -5.13 20.12 5.48
N PRO A 21 -5.63 21.03 4.62
CA PRO A 21 -7.05 21.15 4.38
C PRO A 21 -7.59 19.89 3.67
N PRO A 22 -8.82 19.46 4.01
CA PRO A 22 -9.45 18.31 3.37
C PRO A 22 -9.59 18.56 1.86
N GLY A 23 -9.37 17.51 1.06
CA GLY A 23 -9.32 17.59 -0.39
C GLY A 23 -7.92 17.87 -0.95
N LYS A 24 -6.97 18.37 -0.15
CA LYS A 24 -5.57 18.56 -0.57
C LYS A 24 -4.65 17.39 -0.20
N LEU A 25 -5.09 16.46 0.63
CA LEU A 25 -4.31 15.30 1.05
C LEU A 25 -4.10 14.34 -0.12
N THR A 26 -5.14 14.10 -0.92
CA THR A 26 -5.04 13.35 -2.18
C THR A 26 -4.85 14.24 -3.38
N ALA A 27 -5.25 15.52 -3.42
CA ALA A 27 -5.02 16.37 -4.60
C ALA A 27 -3.54 16.74 -4.80
N ASN A 28 -2.81 17.12 -3.74
CA ASN A 28 -1.36 17.37 -3.84
C ASN A 28 -0.54 16.10 -4.04
N ASN A 29 -1.10 14.96 -3.60
CA ASN A 29 -0.52 13.64 -3.79
C ASN A 29 -1.14 12.91 -4.99
N SER A 30 -2.00 13.55 -5.79
CA SER A 30 -2.88 12.88 -6.78
C SER A 30 -2.10 12.27 -7.91
N ILE A 31 -0.96 12.88 -8.22
CA ILE A 31 0.00 12.35 -9.17
C ILE A 31 0.59 11.05 -8.62
N ILE A 32 1.04 11.02 -7.36
CA ILE A 32 1.67 9.84 -6.76
C ILE A 32 0.64 8.77 -6.39
N LEU A 33 -0.53 9.12 -5.86
CA LEU A 33 -1.62 8.19 -5.54
C LEU A 33 -2.33 7.69 -6.80
N GLY A 34 -2.52 8.54 -7.81
CA GLY A 34 -3.08 8.17 -9.10
C GLY A 34 -2.13 7.33 -9.94
N MET A 35 -0.82 7.64 -9.91
CA MET A 35 0.21 6.76 -10.46
C MET A 35 0.31 5.48 -9.65
N ALA A 36 0.37 5.51 -8.32
CA ALA A 36 0.39 4.31 -7.49
C ALA A 36 -0.84 3.44 -7.71
N ALA A 37 -2.05 4.00 -7.88
CA ALA A 37 -3.24 3.21 -8.17
C ALA A 37 -3.19 2.56 -9.57
N LYS A 38 -2.65 3.26 -10.59
CA LYS A 38 -2.43 2.68 -11.93
C LYS A 38 -1.33 1.63 -11.90
N TYR A 39 -0.16 1.95 -11.35
CA TYR A 39 0.99 1.05 -11.26
C TYR A 39 0.69 -0.15 -10.39
N VAL A 40 0.03 0.01 -9.23
CA VAL A 40 -0.38 -1.12 -8.38
C VAL A 40 -1.37 -2.01 -9.11
N ARG A 41 -2.30 -1.49 -9.92
CA ARG A 41 -3.19 -2.32 -10.77
C ARG A 41 -2.41 -3.13 -11.80
N TYR A 42 -1.50 -2.50 -12.53
CA TYR A 42 -0.65 -3.21 -13.49
C TYR A 42 0.24 -4.24 -12.78
N PHE A 43 0.84 -3.86 -11.66
CA PHE A 43 1.65 -4.74 -10.84
C PHE A 43 0.86 -5.94 -10.31
N LEU A 44 -0.39 -5.73 -9.88
CA LEU A 44 -1.28 -6.79 -9.42
C LEU A 44 -1.58 -7.77 -10.56
N ALA A 45 -1.88 -7.25 -11.76
CA ALA A 45 -2.15 -8.06 -12.94
C ALA A 45 -0.90 -8.85 -13.38
N THR A 46 0.26 -8.20 -13.43
CA THR A 46 1.54 -8.85 -13.79
C THR A 46 1.93 -9.90 -12.76
N SER A 47 1.74 -9.63 -11.48
CA SER A 47 2.07 -10.60 -10.42
C SER A 47 1.06 -11.76 -10.34
N ALA A 48 -0.22 -11.53 -10.62
CA ALA A 48 -1.19 -12.62 -10.80
C ALA A 48 -0.84 -13.51 -12.00
N ALA A 49 -0.43 -12.91 -13.13
CA ALA A 49 0.06 -13.66 -14.29
C ALA A 49 1.33 -14.45 -13.94
N ALA A 50 2.26 -13.87 -13.19
CA ALA A 50 3.47 -14.55 -12.74
C ALA A 50 3.16 -15.77 -11.86
N VAL A 51 2.19 -15.66 -10.94
CA VAL A 51 1.75 -16.81 -10.13
C VAL A 51 1.21 -17.94 -11.02
N LEU A 52 0.39 -17.64 -12.02
CA LEU A 52 -0.13 -18.64 -12.96
C LEU A 52 1.00 -19.32 -13.76
N ILE A 53 1.99 -18.55 -14.21
CA ILE A 53 3.15 -19.09 -14.93
C ILE A 53 3.99 -20.00 -14.02
N ILE A 54 4.24 -19.59 -12.78
CA ILE A 54 4.99 -20.42 -11.81
C ILE A 54 4.20 -21.71 -11.51
N TRP A 55 2.89 -21.63 -11.38
CA TRP A 55 2.03 -22.79 -11.13
C TRP A 55 2.03 -23.76 -12.32
N TYR A 56 2.01 -23.24 -13.54
CA TYR A 56 2.18 -24.03 -14.76
C TYR A 56 3.55 -24.73 -14.80
N LEU A 57 4.63 -24.00 -14.50
CA LEU A 57 5.99 -24.54 -14.45
C LEU A 57 6.13 -25.63 -13.36
N LEU A 58 5.54 -25.43 -12.18
CA LEU A 58 5.52 -26.44 -11.12
C LEU A 58 4.86 -27.75 -11.57
N GLY A 59 3.87 -27.70 -12.45
CA GLY A 59 3.22 -28.87 -13.04
C GLY A 59 4.08 -29.62 -14.06
N GLN A 60 5.17 -29.02 -14.54
CA GLN A 60 6.09 -29.64 -15.50
C GLN A 60 7.36 -30.23 -14.87
N VAL A 61 7.61 -29.95 -13.59
CA VAL A 61 8.82 -30.39 -12.88
C VAL A 61 8.51 -31.61 -12.01
N GLU A 62 9.45 -32.55 -11.92
CA GLU A 62 9.32 -33.69 -11.02
C GLU A 62 9.08 -33.24 -9.56
N PRO A 63 8.03 -33.75 -8.91
CA PRO A 63 7.74 -33.41 -7.52
C PRO A 63 8.85 -33.93 -6.61
N GLY A 64 9.41 -33.03 -5.79
CA GLY A 64 10.51 -33.33 -4.86
C GLY A 64 11.93 -33.05 -5.37
N GLY A 65 12.09 -32.59 -6.61
CA GLY A 65 13.38 -32.11 -7.12
C GLY A 65 13.74 -30.71 -6.58
N GLN A 66 15.03 -30.34 -6.65
CA GLN A 66 15.51 -29.01 -6.23
C GLN A 66 14.82 -27.87 -7.00
N ALA A 67 14.50 -28.06 -8.28
CA ALA A 67 13.74 -27.11 -9.08
C ALA A 67 12.29 -26.93 -8.57
N HIS A 68 11.66 -28.00 -8.09
CA HIS A 68 10.30 -27.95 -7.54
C HIS A 68 10.25 -27.17 -6.22
N GLU A 69 11.19 -27.41 -5.30
CA GLU A 69 11.25 -26.70 -4.01
C GLU A 69 11.55 -25.20 -4.19
N THR A 70 12.45 -24.86 -5.12
CA THR A 70 12.82 -23.46 -5.41
C THR A 70 11.68 -22.69 -6.07
N LEU A 71 10.96 -23.31 -7.01
CA LEU A 71 9.78 -22.70 -7.65
C LEU A 71 8.58 -22.59 -6.69
N SER A 72 8.37 -23.57 -5.82
CA SER A 72 7.34 -23.53 -4.77
C SER A 72 7.59 -22.39 -3.77
N SER A 73 8.84 -22.26 -3.31
CA SER A 73 9.26 -21.15 -2.45
C SER A 73 9.08 -19.80 -3.15
N SER A 74 9.44 -19.73 -4.43
CA SER A 74 9.22 -18.55 -5.27
C SER A 74 7.75 -18.16 -5.36
N ALA A 75 6.85 -19.12 -5.64
CA ALA A 75 5.42 -18.89 -5.74
C ALA A 75 4.86 -18.30 -4.42
N THR A 76 5.35 -18.81 -3.30
CA THR A 76 4.94 -18.36 -1.96
C THR A 76 5.43 -16.94 -1.68
N ILE A 77 6.68 -16.61 -2.02
CA ILE A 77 7.22 -15.26 -1.83
C ILE A 77 6.49 -14.25 -2.73
N VAL A 78 6.25 -14.60 -4.00
CA VAL A 78 5.51 -13.75 -4.94
C VAL A 78 4.07 -13.55 -4.46
N SER A 79 3.39 -14.58 -3.95
CA SER A 79 2.01 -14.47 -3.46
C SER A 79 1.91 -13.53 -2.25
N PHE A 80 2.87 -13.56 -1.31
CA PHE A 80 2.95 -12.57 -0.23
C PHE A 80 3.12 -11.14 -0.76
N GLY A 81 3.92 -10.96 -1.82
CA GLY A 81 4.06 -9.68 -2.53
C GLY A 81 2.73 -9.20 -3.12
N VAL A 82 1.96 -10.09 -3.76
CA VAL A 82 0.65 -9.77 -4.34
C VAL A 82 -0.35 -9.38 -3.26
N VAL A 83 -0.40 -10.13 -2.15
CA VAL A 83 -1.28 -9.81 -1.01
C VAL A 83 -0.91 -8.44 -0.43
N ALA A 84 0.38 -8.14 -0.26
CA ALA A 84 0.83 -6.84 0.21
C ALA A 84 0.39 -5.71 -0.75
N LEU A 85 0.52 -5.89 -2.06
CA LEU A 85 0.02 -4.93 -3.07
C LEU A 85 -1.49 -4.72 -2.98
N ALA A 86 -2.28 -5.79 -2.79
CA ALA A 86 -3.73 -5.69 -2.61
C ALA A 86 -4.11 -4.91 -1.35
N VAL A 87 -3.38 -5.12 -0.24
CA VAL A 87 -3.57 -4.36 1.00
C VAL A 87 -3.23 -2.89 0.79
N ILE A 88 -2.10 -2.57 0.14
CA ILE A 88 -1.71 -1.19 -0.19
C ILE A 88 -2.78 -0.49 -1.02
N PHE A 89 -3.28 -1.16 -2.05
CA PHE A 89 -4.35 -0.63 -2.90
C PHE A 89 -5.60 -0.30 -2.07
N SER A 90 -5.99 -1.23 -1.18
CA SER A 90 -7.16 -1.06 -0.32
C SER A 90 -6.98 0.08 0.68
N LEU A 91 -5.77 0.25 1.23
CA LEU A 91 -5.43 1.35 2.13
C LEU A 91 -5.50 2.71 1.42
N PHE A 92 -4.99 2.82 0.20
CA PHE A 92 -5.07 4.05 -0.58
C PHE A 92 -6.50 4.39 -0.99
N LYS A 93 -7.30 3.40 -1.41
CA LYS A 93 -8.74 3.60 -1.66
C LYS A 93 -9.51 3.98 -0.40
N GLY A 94 -9.18 3.37 0.73
CA GLY A 94 -9.73 3.74 2.04
C GLY A 94 -9.38 5.16 2.45
N ALA A 95 -8.17 5.63 2.15
CA ALA A 95 -7.73 6.99 2.40
C ALA A 95 -8.48 8.02 1.54
N GLU A 96 -8.64 7.75 0.24
CA GLU A 96 -9.45 8.57 -0.68
C GLU A 96 -10.91 8.69 -0.18
N TRP A 97 -11.49 7.58 0.29
CA TRP A 97 -12.84 7.58 0.83
C TRP A 97 -12.97 8.35 2.15
N CYS A 98 -11.97 8.25 3.03
CA CYS A 98 -11.95 9.02 4.27
C CYS A 98 -11.84 10.51 3.99
N GLU A 99 -11.01 10.92 3.04
CA GLU A 99 -10.87 12.31 2.66
C GLU A 99 -12.11 12.87 1.97
N SER A 100 -12.72 12.13 1.03
CA SER A 100 -13.96 12.59 0.38
C SER A 100 -15.09 12.81 1.40
N ARG A 101 -15.15 11.95 2.43
CA ARG A 101 -16.09 12.10 3.54
C ARG A 101 -15.73 13.26 4.47
N ALA A 102 -14.44 13.58 4.62
CA ALA A 102 -13.99 14.77 5.34
C ALA A 102 -14.39 16.05 4.61
N VAL A 103 -14.23 16.09 3.28
CA VAL A 103 -14.66 17.22 2.42
C VAL A 103 -16.18 17.41 2.50
N ALA A 104 -16.96 16.33 2.41
CA ALA A 104 -18.42 16.42 2.50
C ALA A 104 -18.94 16.90 3.88
N LEU A 105 -18.11 16.80 4.92
CA LEU A 105 -18.42 17.23 6.29
C LEU A 105 -17.78 18.58 6.65
N ASP A 106 -16.94 19.14 5.78
CA ASP A 106 -16.30 20.43 6.00
C ASP A 106 -17.26 21.52 5.50
N ASP A 107 -17.81 22.29 6.44
CA ASP A 107 -18.74 23.38 6.19
C ASP A 107 -18.08 24.76 6.34
N ARG A 108 -16.75 24.81 6.31
CA ARG A 108 -15.95 26.04 6.40
C ARG A 108 -15.86 26.71 5.03
N ASP A 109 -16.11 28.02 4.99
CA ASP A 109 -15.95 28.85 3.79
C ASP A 109 -14.47 28.98 3.37
N ASP A 110 -13.55 29.08 4.35
CA ASP A 110 -12.11 28.97 4.13
C ASP A 110 -11.52 27.81 4.97
N PRO A 111 -11.20 26.66 4.35
CA PRO A 111 -10.59 25.52 5.02
C PRO A 111 -9.19 25.77 5.58
N THR A 112 -8.55 26.87 5.18
CA THR A 112 -7.18 27.26 5.55
C THR A 112 -7.10 28.32 6.64
N ASP A 113 -8.25 28.82 7.11
CA ASP A 113 -8.30 29.81 8.19
C ASP A 113 -7.84 29.18 9.52
N PRO A 114 -6.74 29.69 10.13
CA PRO A 114 -6.22 29.18 11.40
C PRO A 114 -7.16 29.43 12.58
N ASP A 115 -8.05 30.43 12.49
CA ASP A 115 -8.97 30.81 13.57
C ASP A 115 -10.21 29.89 13.62
N PHE A 116 -10.49 29.16 12.54
CA PHE A 116 -11.59 28.19 12.44
C PHE A 116 -11.08 26.76 12.21
N PRO A 117 -10.60 26.08 13.26
CA PRO A 117 -10.08 24.73 13.14
C PRO A 117 -11.18 23.74 12.70
N PRO A 118 -10.81 22.68 11.96
CA PRO A 118 -11.75 21.69 11.46
C PRO A 118 -12.48 21.00 12.62
N ARG A 119 -13.79 20.77 12.43
CA ARG A 119 -14.62 20.09 13.41
C ARG A 119 -14.04 18.69 13.75
N PRO A 120 -14.23 18.20 14.99
CA PRO A 120 -13.76 16.88 15.40
C PRO A 120 -14.03 15.71 14.44
N PRO A 121 -15.21 15.59 13.78
CA PRO A 121 -15.44 14.54 12.78
C PRO A 121 -14.54 14.66 11.54
N VAL A 122 -14.37 15.86 10.97
CA VAL A 122 -13.50 16.12 9.81
C VAL A 122 -12.06 15.74 10.13
N ARG A 123 -11.58 16.17 11.31
CA ARG A 123 -10.22 15.86 11.78
C ARG A 123 -9.98 14.36 11.95
N ARG A 124 -10.95 13.59 12.47
CA ARG A 124 -10.84 12.13 12.62
C ARG A 124 -10.73 11.41 11.28
N TYR A 125 -11.47 11.85 10.27
CA TYR A 125 -11.37 11.27 8.93
C TYR A 125 -10.02 11.57 8.28
N MET A 126 -9.51 12.79 8.44
CA MET A 126 -8.18 13.18 7.98
C MET A 126 -7.04 12.42 8.67
N GLU A 127 -7.11 12.24 10.00
CA GLU A 127 -6.13 11.43 10.74
C GLU A 127 -6.10 9.96 10.24
N ARG A 128 -7.28 9.38 9.96
CA ARG A 128 -7.38 8.02 9.40
C ARG A 128 -6.80 7.94 7.99
N ALA A 129 -7.09 8.91 7.13
CA ALA A 129 -6.55 8.97 5.77
C ALA A 129 -5.02 9.06 5.79
N ILE A 130 -4.45 9.95 6.61
CA ILE A 130 -2.98 10.11 6.76
C ILE A 130 -2.34 8.83 7.27
N PHE A 131 -2.94 8.19 8.27
CA PHE A 131 -2.44 6.92 8.81
C PHE A 131 -2.43 5.82 7.74
N MET A 132 -3.50 5.67 6.97
CA MET A 132 -3.60 4.68 5.90
C MET A 132 -2.56 4.90 4.81
N ILE A 133 -2.31 6.16 4.42
CA ILE A 133 -1.28 6.51 3.43
C ILE A 133 0.12 6.18 3.95
N GLN A 134 0.46 6.59 5.18
CA GLN A 134 1.77 6.30 5.77
C GLN A 134 2.00 4.80 5.93
N LEU A 135 0.97 4.04 6.30
CA LEU A 135 1.04 2.58 6.38
C LEU A 135 1.25 1.96 4.99
N GLY A 136 0.51 2.44 3.99
CA GLY A 136 0.64 2.01 2.60
C GLY A 136 2.07 2.20 2.08
N TYR A 137 2.68 3.37 2.28
CA TYR A 137 4.07 3.61 1.84
C TYR A 137 5.09 2.66 2.47
N ARG A 138 4.92 2.27 3.73
CA ARG A 138 5.82 1.29 4.37
C ARG A 138 5.66 -0.11 3.78
N LEU A 139 4.42 -0.48 3.46
CA LEU A 139 4.12 -1.76 2.82
C LEU A 139 4.65 -1.82 1.38
N VAL A 140 4.75 -0.71 0.66
CA VAL A 140 5.33 -0.67 -0.70
C VAL A 140 6.76 -1.21 -0.72
N VAL A 141 7.58 -0.86 0.28
CA VAL A 141 8.96 -1.37 0.37
C VAL A 141 8.97 -2.88 0.57
N PHE A 142 8.11 -3.40 1.45
CA PHE A 142 7.97 -4.84 1.67
C PHE A 142 7.52 -5.58 0.40
N ALA A 143 6.48 -5.07 -0.27
CA ALA A 143 5.99 -5.62 -1.52
C ALA A 143 7.07 -5.63 -2.61
N GLY A 144 7.86 -4.56 -2.73
CA GLY A 144 8.98 -4.48 -3.66
C GLY A 144 10.04 -5.55 -3.41
N ILE A 145 10.43 -5.77 -2.14
CA ILE A 145 11.39 -6.81 -1.76
C ILE A 145 10.87 -8.20 -2.11
N CYS A 146 9.62 -8.51 -1.76
CA CYS A 146 9.01 -9.81 -2.07
C CYS A 146 9.04 -10.10 -3.58
N ILE A 147 8.74 -9.11 -4.41
CA ILE A 147 8.72 -9.29 -5.87
C ILE A 147 10.14 -9.52 -6.40
N VAL A 148 11.12 -8.71 -5.99
CA VAL A 148 12.50 -8.84 -6.46
C VAL A 148 13.08 -10.20 -6.06
N VAL A 149 12.91 -10.60 -4.80
CA VAL A 149 13.36 -11.90 -4.31
C VAL A 149 12.63 -13.02 -5.06
N GLY A 150 11.32 -12.91 -5.24
CA GLY A 150 10.53 -13.85 -6.02
C GLY A 150 11.10 -14.05 -7.43
N ILE A 151 11.33 -12.96 -8.18
CA ILE A 151 11.89 -13.03 -9.54
C ILE A 151 13.26 -13.75 -9.55
N VAL A 152 14.15 -13.46 -8.60
CA VAL A 152 15.45 -14.14 -8.52
C VAL A 152 15.28 -15.65 -8.30
N TYR A 153 14.33 -16.06 -7.47
CA TYR A 153 14.04 -17.48 -7.23
C TYR A 153 13.40 -18.17 -8.44
N ILE A 154 12.57 -17.47 -9.23
CA ILE A 154 12.06 -17.98 -10.51
C ILE A 154 13.23 -18.31 -11.45
N PHE A 155 14.15 -17.36 -11.63
CA PHE A 155 15.32 -17.58 -12.50
C PHE A 155 16.20 -18.73 -11.98
N LYS A 156 16.45 -18.80 -10.67
CA LYS A 156 17.19 -19.93 -10.09
C LYS A 156 16.50 -21.27 -10.32
N GLY A 157 15.18 -21.33 -10.15
CA GLY A 157 14.40 -22.54 -10.41
C GLY A 157 14.46 -22.96 -11.88
N LEU A 158 14.38 -22.00 -12.81
CA LEU A 158 14.51 -22.25 -14.25
C LEU A 158 15.91 -22.75 -14.65
N PHE A 159 16.98 -22.24 -14.04
CA PHE A 159 18.35 -22.71 -14.27
C PHE A 159 18.65 -24.07 -13.62
N ALA A 160 17.80 -24.53 -12.70
CA ALA A 160 17.93 -25.81 -12.00
C ALA A 160 17.04 -26.92 -12.60
N MET A 161 16.19 -26.58 -13.58
CA MET A 161 15.50 -27.54 -14.45
C MET A 161 16.47 -28.09 -15.50
#